data_AF-A0AA36IWF9-F1
#
_entry.id   AF-A0AA36IWF9-F1
#
_cell.length_a   1.000
_cell.length_b   1.000
_cell.length_c   1.000
_cell.angle_alpha   90.00
_cell.angle_beta   90.00
_cell.angle_gamma   90.00
#
_symmetry.space_group_name_H-M   'P 1'
#
loop_
_entity.id
_entity.type
_entity.pdbx_description
1 polymer ?
#
loop_
_entity_poly.entity_id
_entity_poly.type
_entity_poly.pdbx_seq_one_letter_code
_entity_poly.pdbx_strand_id
1 'polypeptide(L)'
;MHNHGLFALHGLQLFRDNVQAVSSGRPMANRTDPDADTVHGANPQFLVDRIVRVKIYNDAYWKEYCFGLTTESLIDEAAKLDYVAGTYGGRRRPSRFLCLFLKLLQIQPQE
;
A
#
# COMPACT_ATOMS: atom_id res chain seq x y z
N MET A 1 -14.84 23.16 19.42
CA MET A 1 -15.63 22.00 18.94
C MET A 1 -15.63 21.88 17.40
N HIS A 2 -14.54 22.23 16.70
CA HIS A 2 -14.52 22.25 15.23
C HIS A 2 -13.32 21.48 14.66
N ASN A 3 -13.24 20.17 14.85
CA ASN A 3 -12.23 19.38 14.13
C ASN A 3 -12.63 17.95 13.72
N HIS A 4 -13.89 17.55 13.90
CA HIS A 4 -14.36 16.22 13.49
C HIS A 4 -14.88 16.15 12.04
N GLY A 5 -15.16 17.29 11.38
CA GLY A 5 -15.69 17.32 10.02
C GLY A 5 -14.66 17.12 8.91
N LEU A 6 -13.38 17.43 9.17
CA LEU A 6 -12.33 17.40 8.14
C LEU A 6 -11.88 15.97 7.79
N PHE A 7 -11.85 15.07 8.79
CA PHE A 7 -11.53 13.65 8.58
C PHE A 7 -12.58 12.90 7.76
N ALA A 8 -13.87 13.24 7.93
CA ALA A 8 -14.96 12.64 7.17
C ALA A 8 -14.94 13.09 5.69
N LEU A 9 -14.59 14.35 5.44
CA LEU A 9 -14.47 14.88 4.08
C LEU A 9 -13.27 14.30 3.34
N HIS A 10 -12.15 14.04 4.01
CA HIS A 10 -10.98 13.39 3.40
C HIS A 10 -11.29 11.92 3.01
N GLY A 11 -12.02 11.19 3.87
CA GLY A 11 -12.46 9.83 3.56
C GLY A 11 -13.47 9.74 2.41
N LEU A 12 -14.40 10.70 2.32
CA LEU A 12 -15.36 10.80 1.20
C LEU A 12 -14.69 11.25 -0.11
N GLN A 13 -13.67 12.09 -0.03
CA GLN A 13 -12.85 12.49 -1.18
C GLN A 13 -12.09 11.28 -1.73
N LEU A 14 -11.46 10.47 -0.89
CA LEU A 14 -10.77 9.24 -1.31
C LEU A 14 -11.71 8.16 -1.88
N PHE A 15 -12.95 8.08 -1.36
CA PHE A 15 -13.97 7.18 -1.95
C PHE A 15 -14.42 7.68 -3.32
N ARG A 16 -14.62 9.00 -3.48
CA ARG A 16 -14.93 9.65 -4.76
C ARG A 16 -13.78 9.48 -5.77
N ASP A 17 -12.54 9.62 -5.32
CA ASP A 17 -11.35 9.47 -6.17
C ASP A 17 -11.17 8.02 -6.64
N ASN A 18 -11.49 7.02 -5.80
CA ASN A 18 -11.51 5.61 -6.22
C ASN A 18 -12.65 5.29 -7.21
N VAL A 19 -13.85 5.86 -7.00
CA VAL A 19 -14.99 5.68 -7.92
C VAL A 19 -14.73 6.38 -9.26
N GLN A 20 -14.07 7.54 -9.27
CA GLN A 20 -13.68 8.25 -10.50
C GLN A 20 -12.42 7.67 -11.18
N ALA A 21 -11.55 6.97 -10.45
CA ALA A 21 -10.38 6.30 -11.03
C ALA A 21 -10.78 5.12 -11.94
N VAL A 22 -11.88 4.43 -11.62
CA VAL A 22 -12.43 3.35 -12.47
C VAL A 22 -12.88 3.85 -13.84
N SER A 23 -13.28 5.12 -13.98
CA SER A 23 -13.81 5.69 -15.23
C SER A 23 -12.82 6.53 -16.04
N SER A 24 -11.63 6.87 -15.52
CA SER A 24 -10.78 7.94 -16.09
C SER A 24 -9.43 7.49 -16.66
N GLY A 25 -9.16 6.19 -16.79
CA GLY A 25 -7.88 5.70 -17.36
C GLY A 25 -6.64 6.17 -16.58
N ARG A 26 -6.81 6.71 -15.36
CA ARG A 26 -5.70 7.08 -14.48
C ARG A 26 -5.01 5.79 -14.01
N PRO A 27 -3.67 5.71 -14.09
CA PRO A 27 -2.96 4.51 -13.67
C PRO A 27 -3.25 4.22 -12.20
N MET A 28 -3.64 2.98 -11.93
CA MET A 28 -3.86 2.46 -10.59
C MET A 28 -2.64 2.76 -9.72
N ALA A 29 -2.81 3.45 -8.59
CA ALA A 29 -1.70 3.81 -7.68
C ALA A 29 -0.92 2.60 -7.13
N ASN A 30 -1.48 1.39 -7.25
CA ASN A 30 -0.89 0.13 -6.81
C ASN A 30 -0.24 -0.68 -7.95
N ARG A 31 -0.01 -0.08 -9.13
CA ARG A 31 0.76 -0.71 -10.21
C ARG A 31 2.23 -0.82 -9.80
N THR A 32 2.88 -1.93 -10.14
CA THR A 32 4.33 -2.07 -10.01
C THR A 32 5.04 -1.01 -10.85
N ASP A 33 6.18 -0.56 -10.38
CA ASP A 33 7.07 0.30 -11.14
C ASP A 33 7.33 -0.32 -12.54
N PRO A 34 7.22 0.44 -13.64
CA PRO A 34 7.55 -0.06 -14.98
C PRO A 34 8.97 -0.60 -15.12
N ASP A 35 9.90 -0.07 -14.32
CA ASP A 35 11.31 -0.45 -14.36
C ASP A 35 11.60 -1.67 -13.48
N ALA A 36 10.58 -2.23 -12.82
CA ALA A 36 10.74 -3.43 -12.00
C ALA A 36 10.83 -4.70 -12.86
N ASP A 37 11.91 -5.45 -12.66
CA ASP A 37 12.14 -6.77 -13.21
C ASP A 37 11.14 -7.80 -12.67
N THR A 38 10.77 -8.75 -13.53
CA THR A 38 9.95 -9.88 -13.11
C THR A 38 10.70 -10.81 -12.18
N VAL A 39 10.02 -11.31 -11.15
CA VAL A 39 10.58 -12.31 -10.23
C VAL A 39 9.82 -13.62 -10.41
N HIS A 40 10.54 -14.72 -10.61
CA HIS A 40 9.97 -16.04 -10.95
C HIS A 40 9.02 -16.01 -12.18
N GLY A 41 9.33 -15.17 -13.17
CA GLY A 41 8.53 -15.03 -14.39
C GLY A 41 7.19 -14.33 -14.20
N ALA A 42 6.97 -13.66 -13.06
CA ALA A 42 5.74 -12.96 -12.74
C ALA A 42 6.01 -11.55 -12.18
N ASN A 43 4.94 -10.76 -12.09
CA ASN A 43 4.99 -9.47 -11.40
C ASN A 43 5.46 -9.67 -9.94
N PRO A 44 6.48 -8.93 -9.45
CA PRO A 44 7.04 -9.12 -8.11
C PRO A 44 6.00 -9.05 -6.98
N GLN A 45 4.97 -8.21 -7.12
CA GLN A 45 3.90 -8.15 -6.12
C GLN A 45 3.15 -9.48 -5.96
N PHE A 46 3.18 -10.37 -6.96
CA PHE A 46 2.47 -11.65 -6.93
C PHE A 46 3.08 -12.69 -6.00
N LEU A 47 4.25 -12.42 -5.44
CA LEU A 47 4.82 -13.21 -4.34
C LEU A 47 3.94 -13.16 -3.07
N VAL A 48 3.12 -12.11 -2.92
CA VAL A 48 2.12 -12.01 -1.86
C VAL A 48 0.78 -12.48 -2.39
N ASP A 49 0.08 -13.37 -1.68
CA ASP A 49 -1.22 -13.92 -2.11
C ASP A 49 -2.24 -12.81 -2.45
N ARG A 50 -3.07 -13.05 -3.46
CA ARG A 50 -4.05 -12.08 -3.98
C ARG A 50 -4.96 -11.53 -2.88
N ILE A 51 -5.44 -12.37 -1.96
CA ILE A 51 -6.36 -11.94 -0.90
C ILE A 51 -5.62 -11.02 0.07
N VAL A 52 -4.36 -11.32 0.38
CA VAL A 52 -3.52 -10.50 1.25
C VAL A 52 -3.23 -9.14 0.62
N ARG A 53 -2.91 -9.08 -0.69
CA ARG A 53 -2.73 -7.79 -1.39
C ARG A 53 -3.97 -6.91 -1.33
N VAL A 54 -5.15 -7.48 -1.56
CA VAL A 54 -6.42 -6.73 -1.45
C VAL A 54 -6.63 -6.20 -0.03
N LYS A 55 -6.22 -6.96 1.01
CA LYS A 55 -6.27 -6.49 2.40
C LYS A 55 -5.28 -5.36 2.65
N ILE A 56 -4.06 -5.46 2.12
CA ILE A 56 -3.02 -4.43 2.22
C ILE A 56 -3.49 -3.13 1.56
N TYR A 57 -3.93 -3.15 0.30
CA TYR A 57 -4.39 -1.95 -0.39
C TYR A 57 -5.58 -1.25 0.27
N ASN A 58 -6.37 -2.01 1.04
CA ASN A 58 -7.51 -1.48 1.78
C ASN A 58 -7.18 -1.01 3.20
N ASP A 59 -6.01 -1.36 3.73
CA ASP A 59 -5.60 -1.00 5.08
C ASP A 59 -5.33 0.51 5.21
N ALA A 60 -5.61 1.06 6.39
CA ALA A 60 -5.39 2.48 6.66
C ALA A 60 -3.91 2.83 6.56
N TYR A 61 -3.03 1.97 7.08
CA TYR A 61 -1.60 2.22 7.05
C TYR A 61 -1.07 2.31 5.61
N TRP A 62 -1.55 1.46 4.70
CA TRP A 62 -1.15 1.53 3.29
C TRP A 62 -1.58 2.85 2.63
N LYS A 63 -2.81 3.29 2.89
CA LYS A 63 -3.38 4.49 2.27
C LYS A 63 -2.74 5.78 2.80
N GLU A 64 -2.40 5.80 4.07
CA GLU A 64 -1.88 6.99 4.75
C GLU A 64 -0.36 7.09 4.65
N TYR A 65 0.35 5.97 4.82
CA TYR A 65 1.81 5.96 4.92
C TYR A 65 2.47 5.35 3.70
N CYS A 66 1.87 4.38 3.02
CA CYS A 66 2.48 3.78 1.82
C CYS A 66 2.07 4.46 0.51
N PHE A 67 1.30 5.55 0.52
CA PHE A 67 0.96 6.28 -0.70
C PHE A 67 2.14 7.17 -1.14
N GLY A 68 2.62 6.99 -2.38
CA GLY A 68 3.74 7.78 -2.91
C GLY A 68 5.09 7.54 -2.21
N LEU A 69 5.23 6.46 -1.43
CA LEU A 69 6.47 6.13 -0.72
C LEU A 69 7.61 5.83 -1.70
N THR A 70 8.76 6.49 -1.51
CA THR A 70 10.01 6.28 -2.27
C THR A 70 10.96 5.35 -1.51
N THR A 71 12.06 4.94 -2.14
CA THR A 71 13.09 4.11 -1.50
C THR A 71 13.66 4.75 -0.24
N GLU A 72 13.97 6.05 -0.29
CA GLU A 72 14.56 6.79 0.84
C GLU A 72 13.59 6.87 2.01
N SER A 73 12.34 7.29 1.74
CA SER A 73 11.29 7.41 2.76
C SER A 73 10.80 6.06 3.28
N LEU A 74 10.97 4.97 2.53
CA LEU A 74 10.68 3.62 2.99
C LEU A 74 11.58 3.22 4.15
N ILE A 75 12.87 3.57 4.10
CA ILE A 75 13.84 3.25 5.16
C ILE A 75 13.41 3.92 6.48
N ASP A 76 12.95 5.17 6.42
CA ASP A 76 12.47 5.91 7.59
C ASP A 76 11.23 5.26 8.23
N GLU A 77 10.30 4.77 7.40
CA GLU A 77 9.13 4.03 7.89
C GLU A 77 9.51 2.64 8.44
N ALA A 78 10.46 1.96 7.80
CA ALA A 78 10.96 0.67 8.24
C ALA A 78 11.67 0.77 9.61
N ALA A 79 12.40 1.86 9.85
CA ALA A 79 13.05 2.10 11.14
C ALA A 79 12.08 2.25 12.32
N LYS A 80 10.80 2.57 12.05
CA LYS A 80 9.73 2.65 13.05
C LYS A 80 9.06 1.31 13.36
N LEU A 81 9.47 0.23 12.71
CA LEU A 81 8.91 -1.09 12.95
C LEU A 81 9.52 -1.73 14.21
N ASP A 82 8.67 -2.08 15.17
CA ASP A 82 9.09 -2.80 16.38
C ASP A 82 9.00 -4.33 16.22
N TYR A 83 8.48 -4.82 15.09
CA TYR A 83 8.16 -6.23 14.91
C TYR A 83 8.11 -6.64 13.44
N VAL A 84 8.35 -7.94 13.21
CA VAL A 84 8.16 -8.62 11.92
C VAL A 84 6.98 -9.56 12.05
N ALA A 85 5.97 -9.41 11.19
CA ALA A 85 4.77 -10.24 11.23
C ALA A 85 4.06 -10.29 9.87
N GLY A 86 3.24 -11.30 9.65
CA GLY A 86 2.33 -11.40 8.49
C GLY A 86 1.01 -10.69 8.73
N THR A 87 -0.07 -11.47 8.82
CA THR A 87 -1.41 -10.95 9.16
C THR A 87 -1.80 -11.34 10.59
N TYR A 88 -2.68 -10.56 11.22
CA TYR A 88 -3.13 -10.80 12.59
C TYR A 88 -4.64 -10.61 12.78
N GLY A 89 -5.17 -11.18 13.86
CA GLY A 89 -6.57 -11.12 14.25
C GLY A 89 -7.52 -11.88 13.31
N GLY A 90 -8.78 -12.06 13.74
CA GLY A 90 -9.78 -12.84 12.98
C GLY A 90 -10.13 -12.24 11.60
N ARG A 91 -9.90 -10.94 11.40
CA ARG A 91 -10.13 -10.26 10.11
C ARG A 91 -8.92 -10.29 9.17
N ARG A 92 -7.83 -10.97 9.55
CA ARG A 92 -6.55 -11.05 8.82
C ARG A 92 -6.05 -9.66 8.40
N ARG A 93 -5.91 -8.77 9.38
CA ARG A 93 -5.34 -7.42 9.17
C ARG A 93 -3.86 -7.56 8.81
N PRO A 94 -3.34 -6.87 7.79
CA PRO A 94 -1.92 -6.89 7.49
C PRO A 94 -1.13 -6.15 8.57
N SER A 95 0.06 -6.63 8.90
CA SER A 95 1.02 -5.89 9.71
C SER A 95 1.61 -4.70 8.93
N ARG A 96 2.20 -3.73 9.65
CA ARG A 96 2.95 -2.64 9.02
C ARG A 96 4.16 -3.16 8.24
N PHE A 97 4.88 -4.14 8.79
CA PHE A 97 5.98 -4.83 8.11
C PHE A 97 5.52 -5.39 6.75
N LEU A 98 4.38 -6.10 6.72
CA LEU A 98 3.88 -6.70 5.49
C LEU A 98 3.41 -5.66 4.46
N CYS A 99 2.87 -4.52 4.92
CA CYS A 99 2.55 -3.38 4.06
C CYS A 99 3.82 -2.81 3.40
N LEU A 100 4.86 -2.52 4.19
CA LEU A 100 6.13 -1.99 3.68
C LEU A 100 6.85 -3.02 2.79
N PHE A 101 6.77 -4.30 3.12
CA PHE A 101 7.29 -5.39 2.28
C PHE A 101 6.62 -5.41 0.90
N LEU A 102 5.29 -5.31 0.82
CA LEU A 102 4.60 -5.23 -0.47
C LEU A 102 4.97 -3.94 -1.22
N LYS A 103 5.19 -2.83 -0.51
CA LYS A 103 5.66 -1.59 -1.13
C LYS A 103 7.04 -1.79 -1.76
N LEU A 104 7.96 -2.46 -1.07
CA LEU A 104 9.30 -2.77 -1.58
C LEU A 104 9.24 -3.64 -2.84
N LEU A 105 8.33 -4.63 -2.89
CA LEU A 105 8.07 -5.39 -4.12
C LEU A 105 7.46 -4.53 -5.25
N GLN A 106 6.71 -3.48 -4.91
CA GLN A 106 6.11 -2.58 -5.89
C GLN A 106 7.15 -1.67 -6.54
N ILE A 107 8.08 -1.12 -5.74
CA ILE A 107 9.10 -0.16 -6.21
C ILE A 107 10.41 -0.82 -6.67
N GLN A 108 10.70 -2.03 -6.18
CA GLN A 108 11.91 -2.82 -6.46
C GLN A 108 13.18 -1.95 -6.59
N PRO A 109 13.68 -1.40 -5.46
CA PRO A 109 14.84 -0.53 -5.50
C PRO A 109 16.06 -1.27 -6.07
N GLN A 110 16.92 -0.53 -6.77
CA GLN A 110 18.19 -1.02 -7.29
C GLN A 110 19.13 -1.38 -6.13
N GLU A 111 19.99 -2.39 -6.35
CA GLU A 111 21.03 -2.80 -5.40
C GLU A 111 22.10 -1.73 -5.16
#